data_AF-A0A0M6XR76-F1
#
_entry.id   AF-A0A0M6XR76-F1
#
_cell.length_a   1.000
_cell.length_b   1.000
_cell.length_c   1.000
_cell.angle_alpha   90.00
_cell.angle_beta   90.00
_cell.angle_gamma   90.00
#
_symmetry.space_group_name_H-M   'P 1'
#
loop_
_entity.id
_entity.type
_entity.pdbx_description
1 polymer ?
#
loop_
_entity_poly.entity_id
_entity_poly.type
_entity_poly.pdbx_seq_one_letter_code
_entity_poly.pdbx_strand_id
1 'polypeptide(L)'
;MDELEAEIGAEDLSFILSVYLDEARAMLDRMGPALDAKGHARAVHFLRSGALNMGLRGIAAAAEGAECGGPADRLGCTDCLRRALSATAEAIRDRQMA
;
A
#
# COMPACT_ATOMS: atom_id res chain seq x y z
N MET A 1 8.53 5.96 -9.74
CA MET A 1 7.31 6.57 -10.30
C MET A 1 7.61 7.12 -11.69
N ASP A 2 8.69 7.89 -11.85
CA ASP A 2 9.07 8.54 -13.12
C ASP A 2 9.16 7.58 -14.32
N GLU A 3 9.67 6.36 -14.15
CA GLU A 3 9.72 5.34 -15.21
C GLU A 3 8.31 4.93 -15.68
N LEU A 4 7.43 4.57 -14.74
CA LEU A 4 6.05 4.20 -15.07
C LEU A 4 5.29 5.39 -15.68
N GLU A 5 5.49 6.59 -15.16
CA GLU A 5 4.91 7.82 -15.70
C GLU A 5 5.33 8.08 -17.15
N ALA A 6 6.60 7.83 -17.49
CA ALA A 6 7.10 7.97 -18.85
C ALA A 6 6.49 6.95 -19.82
N GLU A 7 6.07 5.78 -19.32
CA GLU A 7 5.47 4.71 -20.13
C GLU A 7 3.98 4.92 -20.40
N ILE A 8 3.22 5.35 -19.39
CA ILE A 8 1.74 5.43 -19.47
C ILE A 8 1.20 6.86 -19.50
N GLY A 9 2.03 7.86 -19.18
CA GLY A 9 1.61 9.25 -19.06
C GLY A 9 1.01 9.59 -17.69
N ALA A 10 0.93 10.90 -17.40
CA ALA A 10 0.52 11.40 -16.09
C ALA A 10 -0.96 11.14 -15.76
N GLU A 11 -1.85 11.21 -16.76
CA GLU A 11 -3.29 10.98 -16.57
C GLU A 11 -3.58 9.52 -16.20
N ASP A 12 -3.01 8.57 -16.94
CA ASP A 12 -3.17 7.14 -16.66
C ASP A 12 -2.46 6.74 -15.36
N LEU A 13 -1.30 7.33 -15.06
CA LEU A 13 -0.64 7.12 -13.78
C LEU A 13 -1.52 7.59 -12.62
N SER A 14 -2.12 8.78 -12.72
CA SER A 14 -3.03 9.30 -11.71
C SER A 14 -4.19 8.34 -11.45
N PHE A 15 -4.79 7.81 -12.54
CA PHE A 15 -5.86 6.85 -12.44
C PHE A 15 -5.40 5.55 -11.75
N ILE A 16 -4.29 4.95 -12.17
CA ILE A 16 -3.79 3.70 -11.58
C ILE A 16 -3.44 3.89 -10.11
N LEU A 17 -2.81 5.01 -9.73
CA LEU A 17 -2.53 5.32 -8.34
C LEU A 17 -3.81 5.42 -7.51
N SER A 18 -4.86 6.07 -8.03
CA SER A 18 -6.15 6.16 -7.34
C SER A 18 -6.78 4.77 -7.12
N VAL A 19 -6.77 3.91 -8.14
CA VAL A 19 -7.28 2.54 -8.07
C VAL A 19 -6.51 1.73 -7.03
N TYR A 20 -5.18 1.79 -7.06
CA TYR A 20 -4.35 1.09 -6.07
C TYR A 20 -4.62 1.57 -4.65
N LEU A 21 -4.72 2.89 -4.42
CA LEU A 21 -4.98 3.43 -3.09
C LEU A 21 -6.33 2.95 -2.54
N ASP A 22 -7.38 2.91 -3.38
CA ASP A 22 -8.69 2.42 -3.00
C ASP A 22 -8.67 0.92 -2.69
N GLU A 23 -8.02 0.11 -3.53
CA GLU A 23 -7.88 -1.33 -3.30
C GLU A 23 -7.05 -1.63 -2.05
N ALA A 24 -5.96 -0.90 -1.83
CA ALA A 24 -5.12 -1.03 -0.65
C ALA A 24 -5.91 -0.70 0.63
N ARG A 25 -6.77 0.32 0.57
CA ARG A 25 -7.62 0.69 1.70
C ARG A 25 -8.67 -0.38 1.99
N ALA A 26 -9.35 -0.86 0.96
CA ALA A 26 -10.30 -1.97 1.09
C ALA A 26 -9.63 -3.25 1.62
N MET A 27 -8.39 -3.53 1.24
CA MET A 27 -7.61 -4.64 1.76
C MET A 27 -7.32 -4.46 3.26
N LEU A 28 -6.85 -3.28 3.67
CA LEU A 28 -6.57 -2.98 5.09
C LEU A 28 -7.82 -3.05 5.97
N ASP A 29 -8.99 -2.70 5.43
CA ASP A 29 -10.28 -2.87 6.11
C ASP A 29 -10.64 -4.34 6.34
N ARG A 30 -10.17 -5.23 5.46
CA ARG A 30 -10.31 -6.69 5.61
C ARG A 30 -9.24 -7.31 6.50
N MET A 31 -8.10 -6.64 6.73
CA MET A 31 -7.01 -7.08 7.61
C MET A 31 -7.33 -6.93 9.11
N GLY A 32 -8.56 -7.26 9.51
CA GLY A 32 -9.01 -7.26 10.89
C GLY A 32 -8.55 -8.48 11.70
N PRO A 33 -8.85 -8.54 13.01
CA PRO A 33 -8.42 -9.61 13.91
C PRO A 33 -8.92 -11.01 13.55
N ALA A 34 -9.97 -11.11 12.72
CA ALA A 34 -10.50 -12.38 12.23
C ALA A 34 -9.72 -12.98 11.04
N LEU A 35 -8.78 -12.23 10.45
CA LEU A 35 -8.00 -12.71 9.30
C LEU A 35 -6.92 -13.70 9.76
N ASP A 36 -6.95 -14.90 9.17
CA ASP A 36 -5.98 -15.94 9.47
C ASP A 36 -4.56 -15.58 8.98
N ALA A 37 -3.56 -16.35 9.41
CA ALA A 37 -2.16 -16.06 9.08
C ALA A 37 -1.91 -16.00 7.56
N LYS A 38 -2.56 -16.91 6.83
CA LYS A 38 -2.42 -17.04 5.38
C LYS A 38 -3.10 -15.90 4.63
N GLY A 39 -4.25 -15.43 5.11
CA GLY A 39 -4.94 -14.26 4.60
C GLY A 39 -4.13 -12.99 4.86
N HIS A 40 -3.57 -12.84 6.07
CA HIS A 40 -2.72 -11.70 6.42
C HIS A 40 -1.48 -11.63 5.53
N ALA A 41 -0.74 -12.73 5.37
CA ALA A 41 0.44 -12.78 4.50
C ALA A 41 0.11 -12.42 3.04
N ARG A 42 -1.04 -12.88 2.53
CA ARG A 42 -1.49 -12.53 1.17
C ARG A 42 -1.86 -11.05 1.04
N ALA A 43 -2.51 -10.48 2.05
CA ALA A 43 -2.86 -9.06 2.06
C ALA A 43 -1.61 -8.18 2.11
N VAL A 44 -0.63 -8.52 2.95
CA VAL A 44 0.66 -7.82 3.03
C VAL A 44 1.43 -7.93 1.71
N HIS A 45 1.48 -9.12 1.11
CA HIS A 45 2.13 -9.32 -0.19
C HIS A 45 1.48 -8.49 -1.29
N PHE A 46 0.15 -8.43 -1.34
CA PHE A 46 -0.59 -7.58 -2.28
C PHE A 46 -0.20 -6.10 -2.12
N LEU A 47 -0.24 -5.59 -0.89
CA LEU A 47 0.13 -4.21 -0.59
C LEU A 47 1.56 -3.91 -1.04
N ARG A 48 2.51 -4.80 -0.72
CA ARG A 48 3.94 -4.64 -1.07
C ARG A 48 4.18 -4.68 -2.57
N SER A 49 3.69 -5.72 -3.24
CA SER A 49 3.93 -5.95 -4.67
C SER A 49 3.32 -4.85 -5.52
N GLY A 50 2.05 -4.48 -5.24
CA GLY A 50 1.40 -3.36 -5.91
C GLY A 50 2.18 -2.07 -5.72
N ALA A 51 2.56 -1.74 -4.48
CA ALA A 51 3.34 -0.55 -4.19
C ALA A 51 4.65 -0.47 -4.99
N LEU A 52 5.40 -1.58 -5.06
CA LEU A 52 6.67 -1.65 -5.77
C LEU A 52 6.50 -1.41 -7.27
N ASN A 53 5.46 -2.00 -7.88
CA ASN A 53 5.17 -1.80 -9.31
C ASN A 53 4.90 -0.34 -9.66
N MET A 54 4.36 0.45 -8.72
CA MET A 54 4.13 1.89 -8.90
C MET A 54 5.29 2.75 -8.38
N GLY A 55 6.29 2.17 -7.71
CA GLY A 55 7.40 2.89 -7.09
C GLY A 55 7.04 3.60 -5.77
N LEU A 56 5.96 3.18 -5.10
CA LEU A 56 5.48 3.71 -3.82
C LEU A 56 6.26 3.11 -2.64
N ARG A 57 7.51 3.55 -2.47
CA ARG A 57 8.47 2.94 -1.53
C ARG A 57 8.03 2.97 -0.06
N GLY A 58 7.28 3.99 0.37
CA GLY A 58 6.86 4.16 1.77
C GLY A 58 5.97 3.02 2.27
N ILE A 59 4.87 2.75 1.56
CA ILE A 59 3.96 1.65 1.90
C ILE A 59 4.61 0.28 1.62
N ALA A 60 5.46 0.16 0.59
CA ALA A 60 6.20 -1.09 0.33
C ALA A 60 7.11 -1.48 1.51
N ALA A 61 7.84 -0.53 2.08
CA ALA A 61 8.70 -0.76 3.25
C ALA A 61 7.89 -1.10 4.51
N ALA A 62 6.74 -0.44 4.71
CA ALA A 62 5.84 -0.78 5.82
C ALA A 62 5.27 -2.20 5.69
N ALA A 63 4.90 -2.61 4.47
CA ALA A 63 4.44 -3.95 4.17
C ALA A 63 5.52 -5.00 4.43
N GLU A 64 6.76 -4.76 4.03
CA GLU A 64 7.89 -5.65 4.33
C GLU A 64 8.11 -5.84 5.84
N GLY A 65 8.04 -4.75 6.62
CA GLY A 65 8.11 -4.85 8.08
C GLY A 65 6.96 -5.64 8.71
N ALA A 66 5.78 -5.62 8.10
CA ALA A 66 4.61 -6.38 8.54
C ALA A 66 4.72 -7.89 8.23
N GLU A 67 5.54 -8.30 7.25
CA GLU A 67 5.82 -9.72 6.98
C GLU A 67 6.65 -10.38 8.09
N CYS A 68 7.44 -9.59 8.82
CA CYS A 68 8.32 -10.06 9.91
C CYS A 68 7.64 -10.10 11.29
N GLY A 69 6.40 -9.61 11.43
CA GLY A 69 5.66 -9.59 12.70
C GLY A 69 5.01 -10.93 13.05
N GLY A 70 5.04 -11.30 14.35
CA GLY A 70 4.34 -12.48 14.85
C GLY A 70 2.81 -12.31 14.90
N PRO A 71 2.03 -13.38 15.12
CA PRO A 71 0.56 -13.32 15.19
C PRO A 71 0.00 -12.32 16.24
N ALA A 72 0.76 -12.08 17.31
CA ALA A 72 0.37 -11.20 18.41
C ALA A 72 0.36 -9.70 18.01
N ASP A 73 1.09 -9.33 16.96
CA ASP A 73 1.29 -7.92 16.58
C ASP A 73 0.46 -7.50 15.35
N ARG A 74 -0.42 -8.36 14.83
CA ARG A 74 -1.15 -8.11 13.57
C ARG A 74 -2.00 -6.83 13.59
N LEU A 75 -2.59 -6.47 14.73
CA LEU A 75 -3.31 -5.20 14.88
C LEU A 75 -2.37 -4.00 14.71
N GLY A 76 -1.21 -4.03 15.38
CA GLY A 76 -0.19 -3.00 15.25
C GLY A 76 0.36 -2.91 13.83
N CYS A 77 0.56 -4.06 13.16
CA CYS A 77 0.96 -4.11 11.76
C CYS A 77 -0.08 -3.45 10.84
N THR A 78 -1.37 -3.77 10.99
CA THR A 78 -2.44 -3.15 10.21
C THR A 78 -2.49 -1.63 10.41
N ASP A 79 -2.31 -1.14 11.64
CA ASP A 79 -2.28 0.30 11.93
C ASP A 79 -1.06 1.00 11.30
N CYS A 80 0.12 0.38 11.37
CA CYS A 80 1.31 0.88 10.69
C CYS A 80 1.10 0.98 9.17
N LEU A 81 0.48 -0.02 8.56
CA LEU A 81 0.15 -0.02 7.13
C LEU A 81 -0.85 1.08 6.78
N ARG A 82 -1.89 1.30 7.61
CA ARG A 82 -2.85 2.39 7.40
C ARG A 82 -2.19 3.76 7.43
N ARG A 83 -1.25 3.98 8.36
CA ARG A 83 -0.49 5.23 8.45
C ARG A 83 0.40 5.43 7.23
N ALA A 84 1.12 4.39 6.83
CA ALA A 84 1.99 4.44 5.65
C ALA A 84 1.18 4.71 4.35
N LEU A 85 0.01 4.09 4.21
CA LEU A 85 -0.88 4.31 3.07
C LEU A 85 -1.41 5.76 3.05
N SER A 86 -1.81 6.28 4.21
CA SER A 86 -2.31 7.66 4.33
C SER A 86 -1.23 8.69 3.97
N ALA A 87 -0.02 8.51 4.49
CA ALA A 87 1.12 9.37 4.15
C ALA A 87 1.50 9.26 2.66
N THR A 88 1.40 8.07 2.07
CA THR A 88 1.64 7.87 0.64
C THR A 88 0.60 8.61 -0.21
N ALA A 89 -0.68 8.54 0.16
CA ALA A 89 -1.76 9.23 -0.53
C ALA A 89 -1.66 10.76 -0.44
N GLU A 90 -1.17 11.28 0.70
CA GLU A 90 -0.85 12.70 0.86
C GLU A 90 0.29 13.11 -0.07
N ALA A 91 1.41 12.39 -0.07
CA ALA A 91 2.55 12.68 -0.93
C ALA A 91 2.21 12.63 -2.44
N ILE A 92 1.35 11.69 -2.86
CA ILE A 92 0.86 11.63 -4.24
C ILE A 92 0.04 12.86 -4.59
N ARG A 93 -0.91 13.25 -3.72
CA ARG A 93 -1.74 14.45 -3.94
C ARG A 93 -0.90 15.72 -4.03
N ASP A 94 0.07 15.89 -3.14
CA ASP A 94 0.96 17.04 -3.14
C ASP A 94 1.76 17.12 -4.45
N ARG A 95 2.22 15.97 -4.98
CA ARG A 95 2.91 15.90 -6.27
C ARG A 95 1.99 16.24 -7.45
N GLN A 96 0.72 15.87 -7.40
CA GLN A 96 -0.25 16.13 -8.47
C GLN A 96 -0.74 17.60 -8.52
N MET A 97 -0.55 18.36 -7.43
CA MET A 97 -0.90 19.78 -7.36
C MET A 97 0.29 20.72 -7.60
N ALA A 98 1.50 20.18 -7.73
CA ALA A 98 2.75 20.93 -7.98
C ALA A 98 3.06 21.01 -9.47
#